data_AF-A0A952B9Z6-F1
#
_entry.id   AF-A0A952B9Z6-F1
#
_cell.length_a   1.000
_cell.length_b   1.000
_cell.length_c   1.000
_cell.angle_alpha   90.00
_cell.angle_beta   90.00
_cell.angle_gamma   90.00
#
_symmetry.space_group_name_H-M   'P 1'
#
loop_
_entity.id
_entity.type
_entity.pdbx_description
1 polymer ?
#
loop_
_entity_poly.entity_id
_entity_poly.type
_entity_poly.pdbx_seq_one_letter_code
_entity_poly.pdbx_strand_id
1 'polypeptide(L)'
;MFPQHGKALEWLDNLLNGTAPVGVPWPSILAFVRLVTNPRIFEQPETIGKAWQQIEEWLDCQPVWIPRPTERHREILGSILTEQDIRANLVPDTHLAALAIEHGLILCSTDGDFGRFTDLRWENPIRN
;
A
#
# COMPACT_ATOMS: atom_id res chain seq x y z
N MET A 1 -12.23 -4.42 -16.87
CA MET A 1 -11.16 -4.91 -15.97
C MET A 1 -9.85 -4.27 -16.39
N PHE A 2 -9.06 -3.75 -15.43
CA PHE A 2 -7.81 -3.05 -15.75
C PHE A 2 -6.78 -3.99 -16.40
N PRO A 3 -6.00 -3.56 -17.41
CA PRO A 3 -4.98 -4.39 -18.06
C PRO A 3 -3.95 -5.01 -17.09
N GLN A 4 -3.69 -4.32 -15.98
CA GLN A 4 -2.73 -4.72 -14.95
C GLN A 4 -3.27 -5.80 -14.00
N HIS A 5 -4.58 -6.05 -14.00
CA HIS A 5 -5.22 -6.89 -12.98
C HIS A 5 -4.63 -8.30 -12.90
N GLY A 6 -4.43 -8.96 -14.04
CA GLY A 6 -3.88 -10.33 -14.05
C GLY A 6 -2.50 -10.42 -13.41
N LYS A 7 -1.60 -9.49 -13.75
CA LYS A 7 -0.24 -9.45 -13.17
C LYS A 7 -0.25 -9.09 -11.68
N ALA A 8 -1.10 -8.15 -11.28
CA ALA A 8 -1.22 -7.74 -9.88
C ALA A 8 -1.79 -8.86 -9.00
N LEU A 9 -2.78 -9.60 -9.52
CA LEU A 9 -3.36 -10.77 -8.85
C LEU A 9 -2.32 -11.87 -8.68
N GLU A 10 -1.64 -12.28 -9.77
CA GLU A 10 -0.60 -13.31 -9.72
C GLU A 10 0.52 -12.95 -8.73
N TRP A 11 0.99 -11.70 -8.75
CA TRP A 11 2.01 -11.22 -7.81
C TRP A 11 1.53 -11.27 -6.35
N LEU A 12 0.32 -10.78 -6.08
CA LEU A 12 -0.22 -10.74 -4.72
C LEU A 12 -0.46 -12.16 -4.20
N ASP A 13 -1.05 -13.03 -5.01
CA ASP A 13 -1.30 -14.43 -4.64
C ASP A 13 0.01 -15.16 -4.30
N ASN A 14 1.08 -14.94 -5.08
CA ASN A 14 2.39 -15.52 -4.80
C ASN A 14 2.97 -15.03 -3.45
N LEU A 15 2.77 -13.75 -3.09
CA LEU A 15 3.22 -13.22 -1.80
C LEU A 15 2.41 -13.80 -0.64
N LEU A 16 1.08 -13.86 -0.77
CA LEU A 16 0.19 -14.33 0.29
C LEU A 16 0.30 -15.83 0.56
N ASN A 17 0.70 -16.61 -0.45
CA ASN A 17 1.02 -18.05 -0.32
C ASN A 17 2.49 -18.31 0.06
N GLY A 18 3.31 -17.26 0.18
CA GLY A 18 4.71 -17.35 0.55
C GLY A 18 4.95 -17.40 2.07
N THR A 19 6.23 -17.35 2.46
CA THR A 19 6.65 -17.34 3.87
C THR A 19 7.23 -15.99 4.32
N ALA A 20 7.49 -15.08 3.39
CA ALA A 20 8.05 -13.76 3.70
C ALA A 20 6.94 -12.86 4.30
N PRO A 21 7.20 -12.10 5.37
CA PRO A 21 6.21 -11.20 5.95
C PRO A 21 5.72 -10.14 4.95
N VAL A 22 4.41 -9.93 4.88
CA VAL A 22 3.76 -8.97 4.00
C VAL A 22 3.03 -7.91 4.84
N GLY A 23 3.54 -6.68 4.81
CA GLY A 23 2.94 -5.55 5.51
C GLY A 23 1.77 -4.95 4.73
N VAL A 24 0.57 -4.95 5.30
CA VAL A 24 -0.65 -4.37 4.70
C VAL A 24 -1.17 -3.24 5.60
N PRO A 25 -0.74 -1.98 5.39
CA PRO A 25 -1.09 -0.85 6.25
C PRO A 25 -2.57 -0.43 6.09
N TRP A 26 -3.20 0.03 7.19
CA TRP A 26 -4.57 0.56 7.17
C TRP A 26 -4.83 1.62 6.09
N PRO A 27 -3.94 2.60 5.82
CA PRO A 27 -4.11 3.51 4.70
C PRO A 27 -4.37 2.82 3.36
N SER A 28 -3.66 1.74 3.05
CA SER A 28 -3.85 0.95 1.82
C SER A 28 -5.16 0.15 1.85
N ILE A 29 -5.49 -0.46 3.00
CA ILE A 29 -6.75 -1.21 3.19
C ILE A 29 -7.96 -0.29 2.97
N LEU A 30 -7.96 0.87 3.63
CA LEU A 30 -9.04 1.85 3.53
C LEU A 30 -9.09 2.51 2.16
N ALA A 31 -7.94 2.68 1.48
CA ALA A 31 -7.90 3.10 0.10
C ALA A 31 -8.53 2.06 -0.83
N PHE A 32 -8.25 0.77 -0.64
CA PHE A 32 -8.88 -0.31 -1.41
C PHE A 32 -10.40 -0.26 -1.29
N VAL A 33 -10.96 -0.27 -0.06
CA VAL A 33 -12.42 -0.16 0.15
C VAL A 33 -12.98 1.07 -0.55
N ARG A 34 -12.38 2.24 -0.31
CA ARG A 34 -12.83 3.50 -0.91
C ARG A 34 -12.84 3.45 -2.44
N LEU A 35 -11.86 2.80 -3.06
CA LEU A 35 -11.76 2.74 -4.52
C LEU A 35 -12.77 1.76 -5.11
N VAL A 36 -12.80 0.51 -4.64
CA VAL A 36 -13.61 -0.55 -5.25
C VAL A 36 -15.11 -0.35 -5.06
N THR A 37 -15.52 0.41 -4.05
CA THR A 37 -16.95 0.72 -3.81
C THR A 37 -17.38 2.07 -4.41
N ASN A 38 -16.53 2.75 -5.17
CA ASN A 38 -16.83 4.09 -5.69
C ASN A 38 -17.38 4.05 -7.12
N PRO A 39 -18.66 4.46 -7.34
CA PRO A 39 -19.29 4.45 -8.67
C PRO A 39 -18.69 5.47 -9.65
N ARG A 40 -17.87 6.42 -9.18
CA ARG A 40 -17.14 7.34 -10.06
C ARG A 40 -15.87 6.73 -10.66
N ILE A 41 -15.42 5.59 -10.12
CA ILE A 41 -14.18 4.91 -10.53
C ILE A 41 -14.50 3.61 -11.27
N PHE A 42 -15.49 2.86 -10.78
CA PHE A 42 -15.93 1.60 -11.37
C PHE A 42 -17.35 1.71 -11.91
N GLU A 43 -17.58 1.24 -13.14
CA GLU A 43 -18.92 1.13 -13.73
C GLU A 43 -19.85 0.23 -12.89
N GLN A 44 -19.29 -0.82 -12.29
CA GLN A 44 -19.95 -1.74 -11.38
C GLN A 44 -19.14 -1.79 -10.08
N PRO A 45 -19.35 -0.85 -9.13
CA PRO A 45 -18.63 -0.87 -7.87
C PRO A 45 -19.07 -2.07 -7.02
N GLU A 46 -18.13 -2.60 -6.25
CA GLU A 46 -18.43 -3.62 -5.25
C GLU A 46 -19.17 -3.04 -4.04
N THR A 47 -19.78 -3.92 -3.24
CA THR A 47 -20.34 -3.51 -1.95
C THR A 47 -19.23 -3.41 -0.89
N ILE A 48 -19.43 -2.56 0.11
CA ILE A 48 -18.51 -2.46 1.26
C ILE A 48 -18.34 -3.83 1.93
N GLY A 49 -19.43 -4.60 2.08
CA GLY A 49 -19.38 -5.93 2.71
C GLY A 49 -18.49 -6.91 1.96
N LYS A 50 -18.59 -6.98 0.62
CA LYS A 50 -17.72 -7.82 -0.20
C LYS A 50 -16.27 -7.36 -0.19
N ALA A 51 -16.05 -6.04 -0.27
CA ALA A 51 -14.70 -5.48 -0.18
C ALA A 51 -14.05 -5.80 1.18
N TRP A 52 -14.83 -5.75 2.26
CA TRP A 52 -14.36 -6.10 3.60
C TRP A 52 -14.08 -7.60 3.76
N GLN A 53 -14.95 -8.47 3.22
CA GLN A 53 -14.71 -9.91 3.21
C GLN A 53 -13.37 -10.25 2.53
N GLN A 54 -13.06 -9.61 1.40
CA GLN A 54 -11.76 -9.79 0.74
C GLN A 54 -10.57 -9.35 1.61
N ILE A 55 -10.74 -8.28 2.40
CA ILE A 55 -9.73 -7.81 3.35
C ILE A 55 -9.52 -8.82 4.47
N GLU A 56 -10.60 -9.41 5.00
CA GLU A 56 -10.50 -10.46 6.02
C GLU A 56 -9.71 -11.66 5.49
N GLU A 57 -9.99 -12.10 4.25
CA GLU A 57 -9.24 -13.18 3.60
C GLU A 57 -7.74 -12.86 3.46
N TRP A 58 -7.36 -11.61 3.14
CA TRP A 58 -5.95 -11.20 3.12
C TRP A 58 -5.33 -11.16 4.51
N LEU A 59 -6.05 -10.62 5.51
CA LEU A 59 -5.54 -10.49 6.87
C LEU A 59 -5.41 -11.84 7.58
N ASP A 60 -6.17 -12.85 7.17
CA ASP A 60 -6.10 -14.22 7.69
C ASP A 60 -4.94 -15.04 7.08
N CYS A 61 -4.28 -14.52 6.03
CA CYS A 61 -3.10 -15.16 5.44
C CYS A 61 -1.91 -15.09 6.42
N GLN A 62 -1.25 -16.23 6.67
CA GLN A 62 -0.15 -16.36 7.63
C GLN A 62 0.98 -15.30 7.49
N PRO A 63 1.45 -14.92 6.29
CA PRO A 63 2.52 -13.93 6.17
C PRO A 63 2.06 -12.48 6.43
N VAL A 64 0.75 -12.21 6.47
CA VAL A 64 0.22 -10.85 6.51
C VAL A 64 0.22 -10.27 7.92
N TRP A 65 0.63 -9.01 8.03
CA TRP A 65 0.56 -8.24 9.26
C TRP A 65 0.31 -6.76 8.97
N ILE A 66 -0.17 -6.03 9.98
CA ILE A 66 -0.47 -4.60 9.86
C ILE A 66 0.71 -3.80 10.45
N PRO A 67 1.51 -3.10 9.63
CA PRO A 67 2.57 -2.24 10.13
C PRO A 67 2.00 -1.06 10.91
N ARG A 68 2.56 -0.85 12.10
CA ARG A 68 2.19 0.26 13.00
C ARG A 68 3.33 1.29 13.05
N PRO A 69 3.01 2.57 13.23
CA PRO A 69 4.00 3.59 13.60
C PRO A 69 4.88 3.12 14.76
N THR A 70 6.18 3.25 14.60
CA THR A 70 7.17 3.05 15.67
C THR A 70 7.39 4.35 16.44
N GLU A 71 8.22 4.31 17.48
CA GLU A 71 8.63 5.52 18.22
C GLU A 71 9.33 6.55 17.32
N ARG A 72 9.94 6.11 16.21
CA ARG A 72 10.62 6.97 15.22
C ARG A 72 9.67 7.63 14.23
N HIS A 73 8.38 7.28 14.23
CA HIS A 73 7.42 7.73 13.21
C HIS A 73 7.31 9.24 13.13
N ARG A 74 7.27 9.93 14.28
CA ARG A 74 7.18 11.40 14.32
C ARG A 74 8.39 12.05 13.63
N GLU A 75 9.58 11.52 13.87
CA GLU A 75 10.82 12.06 13.32
C GLU A 75 10.89 11.81 11.81
N ILE A 76 10.69 10.55 11.38
CA ILE A 76 10.78 10.15 9.97
C ILE A 76 9.67 10.78 9.13
N LEU A 77 8.42 10.73 9.59
CA LEU A 77 7.31 11.36 8.89
C LEU A 77 7.51 12.88 8.82
N GLY A 78 7.95 13.48 9.92
CA GLY A 78 8.23 14.91 10.00
C GLY A 78 9.32 15.34 9.03
N SER A 79 10.43 14.59 8.95
CA SER A 79 11.53 14.91 8.04
C SER A 79 11.05 14.89 6.59
N ILE A 80 10.35 13.83 6.16
CA ILE A 80 9.84 13.71 4.79
C ILE A 80 8.86 14.85 4.49
N LEU A 81 7.89 15.12 5.38
CA LEU A 81 6.87 16.16 5.17
C LEU A 81 7.46 17.58 5.07
N THR A 82 8.62 17.83 5.67
CA THR A 82 9.29 19.14 5.63
C THR A 82 10.25 19.31 4.45
N GLU A 83 10.41 18.30 3.60
CA GLU A 83 11.12 18.44 2.34
C GLU A 83 10.38 19.40 1.40
N GLN A 84 11.12 20.21 0.64
CA GLN A 84 10.58 21.36 -0.10
C GLN A 84 9.53 21.00 -1.18
N ASP A 85 9.46 19.73 -1.60
CA ASP A 85 8.63 19.26 -2.72
C ASP A 85 7.40 18.43 -2.31
N ILE A 86 7.09 18.32 -1.01
CA ILE A 86 5.88 17.61 -0.57
C ILE A 86 4.64 18.49 -0.70
N ARG A 87 3.75 18.07 -1.61
CA ARG A 87 2.43 18.67 -1.82
C ARG A 87 1.37 17.96 -0.97
N ALA A 88 0.26 18.66 -0.70
CA ALA A 88 -0.82 18.13 0.14
C ALA A 88 -1.38 16.77 -0.33
N ASN A 89 -1.39 16.51 -1.65
CA ASN A 89 -1.85 15.24 -2.21
C ASN A 89 -0.91 14.06 -1.92
N LEU A 90 0.35 14.31 -1.55
CA LEU A 90 1.34 13.27 -1.25
C LEU A 90 1.37 12.88 0.23
N VAL A 91 0.67 13.60 1.12
CA VAL A 91 0.69 13.33 2.56
C VAL A 91 0.31 11.86 2.89
N PRO A 92 -0.71 11.24 2.26
CA PRO A 92 -0.98 9.81 2.47
C PRO A 92 0.18 8.90 2.04
N ASP A 93 0.84 9.21 0.93
CA ASP A 93 1.96 8.44 0.40
C ASP A 93 3.22 8.61 1.26
N THR A 94 3.46 9.81 1.77
CA THR A 94 4.51 10.09 2.77
C THR A 94 4.32 9.24 4.02
N HIS A 95 3.08 9.02 4.46
CA HIS A 95 2.82 8.13 5.60
C HIS A 95 3.13 6.65 5.28
N LEU A 96 2.80 6.18 4.08
CA LEU A 96 3.18 4.83 3.63
C LEU A 96 4.71 4.67 3.53
N ALA A 97 5.40 5.68 2.99
CA ALA A 97 6.85 5.72 2.90
C ALA A 97 7.50 5.65 4.30
N ALA A 98 7.01 6.44 5.26
CA ALA A 98 7.50 6.42 6.64
C ALA A 98 7.35 5.04 7.28
N LEU A 99 6.19 4.40 7.15
CA LEU A 99 5.98 3.03 7.65
C LEU A 99 6.97 2.04 7.04
N ALA A 100 7.20 2.11 5.73
CA ALA A 100 8.15 1.22 5.06
C ALA A 100 9.59 1.46 5.54
N ILE A 101 10.02 2.71 5.70
CA ILE A 101 11.36 3.09 6.19
C ILE A 101 11.57 2.59 7.63
N GLU A 102 10.58 2.80 8.51
CA GLU A 102 10.67 2.40 9.92
C GLU A 102 10.87 0.91 10.13
N HIS A 103 10.16 0.11 9.34
CA HIS A 103 10.23 -1.34 9.40
C HIS A 103 11.30 -1.94 8.48
N GLY A 104 12.06 -1.08 7.79
CA GLY A 104 13.06 -1.51 6.82
C GLY A 104 12.46 -2.40 5.72
N LEU A 105 11.28 -2.08 5.22
CA LEU A 105 10.57 -2.84 4.20
C LEU A 105 10.90 -2.34 2.79
N ILE A 106 10.45 -3.09 1.79
CA ILE A 106 10.33 -2.63 0.41
C ILE A 106 8.86 -2.25 0.21
N LEU A 107 8.59 -1.02 -0.24
CA LEU A 107 7.25 -0.58 -0.60
C LEU A 107 6.96 -1.00 -2.03
N CYS A 108 5.96 -1.86 -2.20
CA CYS A 108 5.53 -2.33 -3.52
C CYS A 108 4.39 -1.45 -4.03
N SER A 109 4.61 -0.69 -5.10
CA SER A 109 3.59 0.17 -5.72
C SER A 109 3.87 0.38 -7.20
N THR A 110 2.82 0.51 -8.01
CA THR A 110 2.95 0.90 -9.42
C THR A 110 3.16 2.39 -9.61
N ASP A 111 2.94 3.18 -8.55
CA ASP A 111 3.09 4.63 -8.59
C ASP A 111 4.57 5.03 -8.53
N GLY A 112 5.03 5.69 -9.61
CA GLY A 112 6.41 6.16 -9.74
C GLY A 112 6.77 7.28 -8.77
N ASP A 113 5.78 7.93 -8.17
CA ASP A 113 6.01 9.04 -7.25
C ASP A 113 6.75 8.60 -5.99
N PHE A 114 6.69 7.32 -5.59
CA PHE A 114 7.47 6.79 -4.47
C PHE A 114 8.99 6.83 -4.70
N GLY A 115 9.44 6.86 -5.95
CA GLY A 115 10.87 6.96 -6.29
C GLY A 115 11.53 8.28 -5.86
N ARG A 116 10.75 9.27 -5.39
CA ARG A 116 11.27 10.55 -4.86
C ARG A 116 11.76 10.46 -3.42
N PHE A 117 11.32 9.47 -2.65
CA PHE A 117 11.69 9.34 -1.24
C PHE A 117 13.06 8.66 -1.13
N THR A 118 14.10 9.43 -0.83
CA THR A 118 15.50 8.99 -0.92
C THR A 118 15.81 7.76 -0.05
N ASP A 119 15.26 7.68 1.16
CA ASP A 119 15.52 6.58 2.10
C ASP A 119 14.55 5.39 1.92
N LEU A 120 13.61 5.48 0.98
CA LEU A 120 12.62 4.44 0.71
C LEU A 120 13.16 3.44 -0.32
N ARG A 121 13.09 2.14 0.02
CA ARG A 121 13.18 1.09 -0.99
C ARG A 121 11.81 0.89 -1.63
N TRP A 122 11.71 1.19 -2.91
CA TRP A 122 10.48 1.06 -3.68
C TRP A 122 10.66 0.13 -4.88
N GLU A 123 9.66 -0.71 -5.13
CA GLU A 123 9.61 -1.60 -6.29
C GLU A 123 8.23 -1.51 -6.96
N ASN A 124 8.21 -1.56 -8.29
CA ASN A 124 6.99 -1.79 -9.05
C ASN A 124 6.87 -3.28 -9.38
N PRO A 125 5.97 -4.02 -8.70
CA PRO A 125 5.95 -5.48 -8.76
C PRO A 125 5.43 -6.06 -10.08
N ILE A 126 4.86 -5.23 -10.94
CA ILE A 126 4.27 -5.67 -12.22
C ILE A 126 4.95 -5.01 -13.42
N ARG A 127 6.08 -4.34 -13.19
CA ARG A 127 6.96 -3.86 -14.26
C ARG A 127 7.71 -5.06 -14.82
N ASN A 128 7.71 -5.18 -16.15
CA ASN A 128 8.41 -6.26 -16.87
C ASN A 128 9.87 -6.37 -16.47
#